data_AF-R2Q8S5-F1
#
_entry.id   AF-R2Q8S5-F1
#
_cell.length_a   1.000
_cell.length_b   1.000
_cell.length_c   1.000
_cell.angle_alpha   90.00
_cell.angle_beta   90.00
_cell.angle_gamma   90.00
#
_symmetry.space_group_name_H-M   'P 1'
#
loop_
_entity.id
_entity.type
_entity.pdbx_description
1 polymer ?
#
loop_
_entity_poly.entity_id
_entity_poly.type
_entity_poly.pdbx_seq_one_letter_code
_entity_poly.pdbx_strand_id
1 'polypeptide(L)'
;MEKFLRVIFIIGLSITLTACSSNKKVEKVAKKAVDKRLVHKLAGSWLADSYDYGNYKIVYEENRLIFNSTELEIDYTKENKVFTHKQKDKTVHYIFEVKEDELIVYPSYEIEQNSDELMVGGDLAPIQLKKT
;
A
#
# COMPACT_ATOMS: atom_id res chain seq x y z
N MET A 1 67.57 32.85 24.85
CA MET A 1 67.24 32.90 23.41
C MET A 1 66.48 31.62 23.08
N GLU A 2 65.26 31.39 23.54
CA GLU A 2 64.02 32.16 23.33
C GLU A 2 63.88 32.65 21.89
N LYS A 3 63.30 31.82 21.01
CA LYS A 3 62.56 32.16 19.76
C LYS A 3 62.26 30.94 18.88
N PHE A 4 61.69 29.86 19.42
CA PHE A 4 61.13 28.77 18.59
C PHE A 4 59.70 28.37 19.01
N LEU A 5 58.97 29.28 19.67
CA LEU A 5 57.64 29.02 20.22
C LEU A 5 56.50 29.73 19.45
N ARG A 6 56.72 30.07 18.17
CA ARG A 6 55.76 30.89 17.39
C ARG A 6 55.59 30.45 15.93
N VAL A 7 55.51 29.15 15.63
CA VAL A 7 55.06 28.70 14.28
C VAL A 7 54.28 27.37 14.34
N ILE A 8 53.45 27.18 15.37
CA ILE A 8 52.44 26.09 15.37
C ILE A 8 51.10 26.70 15.79
N PHE A 9 50.79 27.83 15.15
CA PHE A 9 49.47 28.40 15.06
C PHE A 9 49.23 28.45 13.55
N ILE A 10 48.05 28.01 13.09
CA ILE A 10 47.64 27.85 11.69
C ILE A 10 47.94 26.43 11.16
N ILE A 11 46.96 25.84 10.47
CA ILE A 11 46.89 24.46 9.90
C ILE A 11 46.26 23.38 10.82
N GLY A 12 45.52 23.77 11.86
CA GLY A 12 44.77 22.83 12.71
C GLY A 12 43.25 22.84 12.54
N LEU A 13 42.70 23.45 11.48
CA LEU A 13 41.26 23.62 11.33
C LEU A 13 40.79 23.26 9.91
N SER A 14 41.08 22.03 9.48
CA SER A 14 40.34 21.42 8.36
C SER A 14 39.09 20.75 8.93
N ILE A 15 38.06 21.57 9.11
CA ILE A 15 36.70 21.11 9.41
C ILE A 15 36.24 20.36 8.17
N THR A 16 36.26 19.03 8.21
CA THR A 16 35.61 18.23 7.18
C THR A 16 34.12 18.49 7.29
N LEU A 17 33.56 19.28 6.37
CA LEU A 17 32.15 19.23 6.04
C LEU A 17 31.87 17.85 5.49
N THR A 18 31.53 16.89 6.36
CA THR A 18 30.80 15.70 5.94
C THR A 18 29.46 16.18 5.44
N ALA A 19 29.38 16.35 4.11
CA ALA A 19 28.14 16.47 3.38
C ALA A 19 27.24 15.33 3.86
N CYS A 20 26.17 15.70 4.55
CA CYS A 20 25.06 14.80 4.81
C CYS A 20 24.40 14.56 3.44
N SER A 21 25.03 13.71 2.62
CA SER A 21 24.35 13.13 1.47
C SER A 21 23.22 12.32 2.09
N SER A 22 22.01 12.90 2.03
CA SER A 22 20.78 12.14 2.20
C SER A 22 20.80 11.11 1.08
N ASN A 23 21.46 9.99 1.36
CA ASN A 23 21.24 8.75 0.68
C ASN A 23 19.78 8.44 0.95
N LYS A 24 18.90 9.01 0.13
CA LYS A 24 17.63 8.38 -0.22
C LYS A 24 18.03 7.02 -0.78
N LYS A 25 18.28 6.07 0.12
CA LYS A 25 18.17 4.66 -0.17
C LYS A 25 16.78 4.58 -0.77
N VAL A 26 16.74 4.40 -2.08
CA VAL A 26 15.60 3.81 -2.74
C VAL A 26 15.43 2.51 -1.99
N GLU A 27 14.58 2.51 -0.97
CA GLU A 27 14.13 1.31 -0.33
C GLU A 27 13.54 0.51 -1.48
N LYS A 28 14.30 -0.51 -1.92
CA LYS A 28 13.72 -1.59 -2.69
C LYS A 28 12.57 -2.06 -1.82
N VAL A 29 11.36 -1.64 -2.17
CA VAL A 29 10.12 -2.05 -1.53
C VAL A 29 10.20 -3.56 -1.49
N ALA A 30 10.52 -4.11 -0.32
CA ALA A 30 10.53 -5.54 -0.13
C ALA A 30 9.12 -5.98 -0.54
N LYS A 31 9.01 -6.84 -1.57
CA LYS A 31 7.71 -7.37 -2.00
C LYS A 31 7.04 -7.94 -0.76
N LYS A 32 6.06 -7.22 -0.23
CA LYS A 32 5.32 -7.63 0.96
C LYS A 32 4.66 -8.95 0.62
N ALA A 33 4.74 -9.92 1.53
CA ALA A 33 4.26 -11.28 1.27
C ALA A 33 2.73 -11.30 1.06
N VAL A 34 2.28 -12.20 0.18
CA VAL A 34 0.86 -12.47 -0.08
C VAL A 34 0.48 -13.80 0.56
N ASP A 35 -0.41 -13.79 1.54
CA ASP A 35 -1.01 -15.00 2.11
C ASP A 35 -2.08 -15.55 1.18
N LYS A 36 -1.72 -16.59 0.41
CA LYS A 36 -2.63 -17.25 -0.52
C LYS A 36 -3.83 -17.90 0.17
N ARG A 37 -3.72 -18.33 1.43
CA ARG A 37 -4.85 -18.95 2.15
C ARG A 37 -5.90 -17.90 2.47
N LEU A 38 -5.46 -16.71 2.90
CA LEU A 38 -6.35 -15.58 3.12
C LEU A 38 -7.07 -15.18 1.82
N VAL A 39 -6.33 -15.08 0.70
CA VAL A 39 -6.90 -14.72 -0.60
C VAL A 39 -7.94 -15.76 -1.07
N HIS A 40 -7.66 -17.06 -0.89
CA HIS A 40 -8.63 -18.11 -1.24
C HIS A 40 -9.95 -18.01 -0.47
N LYS A 41 -9.96 -17.46 0.76
CA LYS A 41 -11.20 -17.26 1.52
C LYS A 41 -12.14 -16.25 0.87
N LEU A 42 -11.62 -15.35 0.04
CA LEU A 42 -12.43 -14.35 -0.67
C LEU A 42 -13.26 -14.98 -1.79
N ALA A 43 -12.79 -16.08 -2.38
CA ALA A 43 -13.44 -16.68 -3.54
C ALA A 43 -14.83 -17.25 -3.19
N GLY A 44 -15.82 -16.89 -4.00
CA GLY A 44 -17.21 -17.33 -3.80
C GLY A 44 -18.24 -16.30 -4.23
N SER A 45 -19.50 -16.64 -3.95
CA SER A 45 -20.64 -15.75 -4.08
C SER A 45 -20.98 -15.15 -2.72
N TRP A 46 -21.26 -13.85 -2.75
CA TRP A 46 -21.53 -13.04 -1.58
C TRP A 46 -22.78 -12.21 -1.83
N LEU A 47 -23.58 -12.02 -0.80
CA LEU A 47 -24.75 -11.15 -0.81
C LEU A 47 -24.44 -9.92 0.03
N ALA A 48 -24.73 -8.74 -0.51
CA ALA A 48 -24.60 -7.53 0.29
C ALA A 48 -25.68 -7.46 1.37
N ASP A 49 -25.22 -7.21 2.59
CA ASP A 49 -26.03 -6.76 3.72
C ASP A 49 -26.00 -5.22 3.85
N SER A 50 -25.54 -4.54 2.78
CA SER A 50 -25.44 -3.09 2.66
C SER A 50 -26.49 -2.49 1.72
N TYR A 51 -26.44 -1.16 1.57
CA TYR A 51 -27.41 -0.30 0.91
C TYR A 51 -27.80 -0.71 -0.53
N ASP A 52 -26.97 -1.49 -1.19
CA ASP A 52 -27.11 -1.88 -2.58
C ASP A 52 -27.77 -3.24 -2.78
N TYR A 53 -27.85 -4.09 -1.75
CA TYR A 53 -28.41 -5.45 -1.79
C TYR A 53 -27.91 -6.28 -3.00
N GLY A 54 -26.69 -5.98 -3.46
CA GLY A 54 -26.08 -6.58 -4.64
C GLY A 54 -25.64 -8.01 -4.43
N ASN A 55 -25.62 -8.78 -5.51
CA ASN A 55 -24.94 -10.07 -5.56
C ASN A 55 -23.52 -9.85 -6.08
N TYR A 56 -22.55 -10.34 -5.31
CA TYR A 56 -21.13 -10.18 -5.58
C TYR A 56 -20.49 -11.54 -5.84
N LYS A 57 -19.64 -11.60 -6.87
CA LYS A 57 -18.84 -12.78 -7.17
C LYS A 57 -17.37 -12.41 -7.10
N ILE A 58 -16.61 -13.16 -6.30
CA ILE A 58 -15.15 -13.05 -6.26
C ILE A 58 -14.56 -14.34 -6.79
N VAL A 59 -13.66 -14.22 -7.76
CA VAL A 59 -12.89 -15.33 -8.34
C VAL A 59 -11.41 -15.07 -8.10
N TYR A 60 -10.66 -16.09 -7.71
CA TYR A 60 -9.21 -16.03 -7.57
C TYR A 60 -8.54 -16.98 -8.57
N GLU A 61 -7.94 -16.42 -9.61
CA GLU A 61 -7.30 -17.17 -10.71
C GLU A 61 -5.96 -16.50 -11.07
N GLU A 62 -4.93 -17.30 -11.38
CA GLU A 62 -3.62 -16.81 -11.86
C GLU A 62 -2.94 -15.74 -10.98
N ASN A 63 -3.15 -15.79 -9.67
CA ASN A 63 -2.72 -14.77 -8.69
C ASN A 63 -3.39 -13.39 -8.86
N ARG A 64 -4.59 -13.33 -9.44
CA ARG A 64 -5.41 -12.12 -9.59
C ARG A 64 -6.79 -12.35 -9.00
N LEU A 65 -7.43 -11.28 -8.55
CA LEU A 65 -8.82 -11.32 -8.08
C LEU A 65 -9.72 -10.70 -9.13
N ILE A 66 -10.85 -11.34 -9.41
CA ILE A 66 -11.93 -10.77 -10.20
C ILE A 66 -13.07 -10.50 -9.24
N PHE A 67 -13.37 -9.22 -9.01
CA PHE A 67 -14.50 -8.77 -8.18
C PHE A 67 -15.63 -8.30 -9.10
N ASN A 68 -16.68 -9.11 -9.22
CA ASN A 68 -17.72 -9.03 -10.25
C ASN A 68 -17.11 -9.07 -11.66
N SER A 69 -16.90 -7.91 -12.25
CA SER A 69 -16.30 -7.72 -13.58
C SER A 69 -14.99 -6.92 -13.51
N THR A 70 -14.51 -6.60 -12.30
CA THR A 70 -13.32 -5.79 -12.08
C THR A 70 -12.12 -6.69 -11.80
N GLU A 71 -11.11 -6.61 -12.66
CA GLU A 71 -9.83 -7.29 -12.49
C GLU A 71 -8.92 -6.50 -11.53
N LEU A 72 -8.45 -7.18 -10.49
CA LEU A 72 -7.66 -6.63 -9.40
C LEU A 72 -6.32 -7.37 -9.29
N GLU A 73 -5.24 -6.59 -9.19
CA GLU A 73 -3.92 -7.08 -8.83
C GLU A 73 -3.76 -7.04 -7.31
N ILE A 74 -3.18 -8.09 -6.72
CA ILE A 74 -2.94 -8.17 -5.28
C ILE A 74 -1.60 -7.52 -4.97
N ASP A 75 -1.62 -6.47 -4.17
CA ASP A 75 -0.41 -5.77 -3.75
C ASP A 75 0.27 -6.51 -2.60
N TYR A 76 -0.47 -6.77 -1.54
CA TYR A 76 0.00 -7.48 -0.35
C TYR A 76 -1.16 -7.92 0.54
N THR A 77 -0.83 -8.72 1.55
CA THR A 77 -1.74 -9.06 2.65
C THR A 77 -1.19 -8.56 3.96
N LYS A 78 -2.06 -8.14 4.87
CA LYS A 78 -1.71 -7.79 6.25
C LYS A 78 -2.85 -8.20 7.17
N GLU A 79 -2.54 -8.97 8.22
CA GLU A 79 -3.55 -9.50 9.15
C GLU A 79 -4.65 -10.28 8.40
N ASN A 80 -5.91 -9.86 8.51
CA ASN A 80 -7.06 -10.42 7.80
C ASN A 80 -7.44 -9.63 6.53
N LYS A 81 -6.55 -8.75 6.04
CA LYS A 81 -6.80 -7.83 4.93
C LYS A 81 -6.00 -8.18 3.68
N VAL A 82 -6.66 -8.13 2.53
CA VAL A 82 -6.04 -8.23 1.19
C VAL A 82 -6.13 -6.87 0.52
N PHE A 83 -4.97 -6.31 0.18
CA PHE A 83 -4.86 -4.99 -0.46
C PHE A 83 -4.67 -5.19 -1.95
N THR A 84 -5.47 -4.46 -2.74
CA THR A 84 -5.49 -4.59 -4.19
C THR A 84 -5.66 -3.25 -4.87
N HIS A 85 -5.31 -3.21 -6.16
CA HIS A 85 -5.65 -2.13 -7.07
C HIS A 85 -6.21 -2.69 -8.38
N LYS A 86 -6.96 -1.87 -9.11
CA LYS A 86 -7.51 -2.25 -10.41
C LYS A 86 -6.39 -2.34 -11.45
N GLN A 87 -6.37 -3.43 -12.21
CA GLN A 87 -5.27 -3.70 -13.15
C GLN A 87 -5.06 -2.58 -14.20
N LYS A 88 -6.16 -1.99 -14.68
CA LYS A 88 -6.14 -0.93 -15.71
C LYS A 88 -6.01 0.48 -15.14
N ASP A 89 -6.17 0.65 -13.83
CA ASP A 89 -6.20 1.95 -13.18
C ASP A 89 -5.72 1.80 -11.73
N LYS A 90 -4.45 2.12 -11.50
CA LYS A 90 -3.81 1.93 -10.19
C LYS A 90 -4.28 2.92 -9.14
N THR A 91 -5.04 3.95 -9.52
CA THR A 91 -5.61 4.91 -8.56
C THR A 91 -6.82 4.33 -7.83
N VAL A 92 -7.44 3.26 -8.35
CA VAL A 92 -8.62 2.64 -7.73
C VAL A 92 -8.21 1.41 -6.95
N HIS A 93 -8.50 1.42 -5.65
CA HIS A 93 -8.11 0.40 -4.71
C HIS A 93 -9.32 -0.30 -4.07
N TYR A 94 -9.10 -1.55 -3.70
CA TYR A 94 -10.04 -2.31 -2.89
C TYR A 94 -9.28 -3.02 -1.78
N ILE A 95 -9.73 -2.84 -0.54
CA ILE A 95 -9.25 -3.61 0.60
C ILE A 95 -10.35 -4.58 1.01
N PHE A 96 -10.01 -5.86 1.04
CA PHE A 96 -10.91 -6.93 1.47
C PHE A 96 -10.54 -7.36 2.89
N GLU A 97 -11.42 -7.15 3.86
CA GLU A 97 -11.24 -7.58 5.25
C GLU A 97 -12.10 -8.81 5.52
N VAL A 98 -11.43 -9.93 5.79
CA VAL A 98 -12.08 -11.22 6.05
C VAL A 98 -12.40 -11.34 7.54
N LYS A 99 -13.67 -11.57 7.87
CA LYS A 99 -14.14 -11.99 9.19
C LYS A 99 -14.60 -13.46 9.12
N GLU A 100 -15.11 -14.04 10.21
CA GLU A 100 -15.49 -15.47 10.22
C GLU A 100 -16.51 -15.81 9.13
N ASP A 101 -17.65 -15.12 9.12
CA ASP A 101 -18.76 -15.36 8.17
C ASP A 101 -19.09 -14.13 7.29
N GLU A 102 -18.26 -13.09 7.36
CA GLU A 102 -18.47 -11.81 6.69
C GLU A 102 -17.21 -11.35 5.96
N LEU A 103 -17.43 -10.56 4.93
CA LEU A 103 -16.39 -9.89 4.16
C LEU A 103 -16.75 -8.39 4.09
N ILE A 104 -15.81 -7.52 4.43
CA ILE A 104 -15.98 -6.08 4.25
C ILE A 104 -15.06 -5.62 3.13
N VAL A 105 -15.63 -4.94 2.14
CA VAL A 105 -14.88 -4.34 1.03
C VAL A 105 -14.81 -2.83 1.27
N TYR A 106 -13.60 -2.28 1.27
CA TYR A 106 -13.35 -0.84 1.35
C TYR A 106 -12.84 -0.37 -0.02
N PRO A 107 -13.73 0.16 -0.88
CA PRO A 107 -13.31 0.79 -2.12
C PRO A 107 -12.77 2.20 -1.85
N SER A 108 -11.66 2.56 -2.48
CA SER A 108 -11.10 3.91 -2.42
C SER A 108 -10.47 4.30 -3.75
N TYR A 109 -10.27 5.59 -3.96
CA TYR A 109 -9.59 6.11 -5.13
C TYR A 109 -8.60 7.21 -4.74
N GLU A 110 -7.47 7.27 -5.42
CA GLU A 110 -6.48 8.35 -5.30
C GLU A 110 -6.85 9.51 -6.24
N ILE A 111 -6.66 10.75 -5.80
CA ILE A 111 -6.80 11.96 -6.63
C ILE A 111 -5.45 12.68 -6.67
N GLU A 112 -5.02 13.01 -7.89
CA GLU A 112 -3.94 13.98 -8.11
C GLU A 112 -4.45 15.39 -7.79
N GLN A 113 -3.86 16.06 -6.79
CA GLN A 113 -3.93 17.51 -6.67
C GLN A 113 -2.61 18.13 -7.11
N ASN A 114 -2.65 19.38 -7.58
CA ASN A 114 -1.52 20.13 -8.14
C ASN A 114 -0.35 20.30 -7.15
N SER A 115 0.48 19.26 -7.05
CA SER A 115 1.84 19.16 -6.52
C SER A 115 2.15 17.65 -6.51
N ASP A 116 3.42 17.23 -6.53
CA ASP A 116 3.87 15.82 -6.69
C ASP A 116 3.43 14.80 -5.60
N GLU A 117 2.26 14.97 -4.97
CA GLU A 117 1.69 14.15 -3.91
C GLU A 117 0.27 13.67 -4.28
N LEU A 118 0.12 12.35 -4.43
CA LEU A 118 -1.19 11.69 -4.53
C LEU A 118 -1.84 11.69 -3.14
N MET A 119 -3.05 12.24 -3.02
CA MET A 119 -3.88 12.13 -1.82
C MET A 119 -5.05 11.17 -2.05
N VAL A 120 -5.50 10.48 -0.99
CA VAL A 120 -6.69 9.62 -1.07
C VAL A 120 -7.91 10.50 -1.30
N GLY A 121 -8.56 10.32 -2.44
CA GLY A 121 -9.63 11.16 -2.97
C GLY A 121 -10.96 11.08 -2.24
N GLY A 122 -11.11 10.10 -1.37
CA GLY A 122 -12.29 9.83 -0.56
C GLY A 122 -12.51 8.34 -0.42
N ASP A 123 -12.70 7.88 0.81
CA ASP A 123 -13.14 6.50 1.05
C ASP A 123 -14.61 6.39 0.63
N LEU A 124 -14.91 5.44 -0.25
CA LEU A 124 -16.30 5.12 -0.55
C LEU A 124 -16.89 4.33 0.62
N ALA A 125 -18.23 4.35 0.73
CA ALA A 125 -18.92 3.59 1.76
C ALA A 125 -18.52 2.11 1.69
N PRO A 126 -18.13 1.48 2.82
CA PRO A 126 -17.79 0.06 2.83
C PRO A 126 -18.97 -0.82 2.43
N ILE A 127 -18.69 -1.90 1.72
CA ILE A 127 -19.68 -2.90 1.30
C ILE A 127 -19.57 -4.09 2.25
N GLN A 128 -20.66 -4.41 2.95
CA GLN A 128 -20.72 -5.55 3.86
C GLN A 128 -21.31 -6.74 3.15
N LEU A 129 -20.57 -7.85 3.10
CA LEU A 129 -20.88 -9.03 2.32
C LEU A 129 -21.01 -10.25 3.23
N LYS A 130 -22.10 -11.00 3.06
CA LYS A 130 -22.36 -12.28 3.72
C LYS A 130 -22.29 -13.41 2.71
N LYS A 131 -21.76 -14.55 3.14
CA LYS A 131 -21.62 -15.72 2.26
C LYS A 131 -22.99 -16.29 1.90
N THR A 132 -23.19 -16.63 0.63
CA THR A 132 -24.40 -17.32 0.14
C THR A 132 -24.23 -18.83 0.16
#